data_AF-A0A971D7V4-F1
#
_entry.id   AF-A0A971D7V4-F1
#
_cell.length_a   1.000
_cell.length_b   1.000
_cell.length_c   1.000
_cell.angle_alpha   90.00
_cell.angle_beta   90.00
_cell.angle_gamma   90.00
#
_symmetry.space_group_name_H-M   'P 1'
#
loop_
_entity.id
_entity.type
_entity.pdbx_description
1 polymer ?
#
loop_
_entity_poly.entity_id
_entity_poly.type
_entity_poly.pdbx_seq_one_letter_code
_entity_poly.pdbx_strand_id
1 'polypeptide(L)'
;MSTDIWVWISSILSLCIFSFLWKDSLAYRMAQNIFLGIGAGHGLAIAFRSLRNSLFYPLFYEKRLTLIIPLILVVLLYTKLIPKLEYLSRISLAFPIGLGAGIILRSTISGQLFPQVAATLLPLNSINNIIIVVGTFCVTYYFLFTIKPRRNTQPISKIGIYLMMVTFGLSFATSVAANTAIYLGFLQNIFGTWLGIIK
;
A
#
# COMPACT_ATOMS: atom_id res chain seq x y z
N MET A 1 34.88 8.48 -2.87
CA MET A 1 34.52 8.40 -1.45
C MET A 1 33.73 9.65 -1.08
N SER A 2 32.44 9.53 -0.76
CA SER A 2 31.60 10.69 -0.43
C SER A 2 31.95 11.29 0.94
N THR A 3 31.92 12.62 1.02
CA THR A 3 32.16 13.41 2.23
C THR A 3 30.89 13.67 3.06
N ASP A 4 29.72 13.24 2.58
CA ASP A 4 28.43 13.54 3.21
C ASP A 4 28.10 12.54 4.33
N ILE A 5 27.88 13.06 5.54
CA ILE A 5 27.51 12.25 6.72
C ILE A 5 26.28 11.37 6.46
N TRP A 6 25.32 11.86 5.66
CA TRP A 6 24.08 11.15 5.34
C TRP A 6 24.31 9.91 4.48
N VAL A 7 25.27 9.98 3.55
CA VAL A 7 25.64 8.85 2.68
C VAL A 7 26.30 7.76 3.52
N TRP A 8 27.14 8.15 4.49
CA TRP A 8 27.73 7.21 5.45
C TRP A 8 26.70 6.50 6.30
N ILE A 9 25.77 7.25 6.90
CA ILE A 9 24.70 6.68 7.74
C ILE A 9 23.84 5.72 6.90
N SER A 10 23.43 6.14 5.69
CA SER A 10 22.61 5.33 4.79
C SER A 10 23.32 4.04 4.37
N SER A 11 24.59 4.10 4.00
CA SER A 11 25.38 2.94 3.57
C SER A 11 25.66 1.96 4.70
N ILE A 12 25.97 2.45 5.91
CA ILE A 12 26.16 1.60 7.09
C ILE A 12 24.84 0.89 7.45
N LEU A 13 23.71 1.62 7.47
CA LEU A 13 22.40 1.03 7.75
C LEU A 13 22.02 -0.03 6.71
N SER A 14 22.32 0.24 5.42
CA SER A 14 22.09 -0.70 4.32
C SER A 14 22.92 -1.98 4.48
N LEU A 15 24.19 -1.86 4.88
CA LEU A 15 25.03 -3.02 5.20
C LEU A 15 24.50 -3.80 6.41
N CYS A 16 24.00 -3.12 7.44
CA CYS A 16 23.36 -3.78 8.59
C CYS A 16 22.11 -4.57 8.16
N ILE A 17 21.34 -4.07 7.19
CA ILE A 17 20.18 -4.79 6.63
C ILE A 17 20.64 -5.99 5.81
N PHE A 18 21.69 -5.85 4.99
CA PHE A 18 22.25 -6.98 4.23
C PHE A 18 22.83 -8.10 5.10
N SER A 19 23.20 -7.79 6.36
CA SER A 19 23.66 -8.81 7.30
C SER A 19 22.60 -9.89 7.60
N PHE A 20 21.32 -9.61 7.33
CA PHE A 20 20.24 -10.60 7.38
C PHE A 20 20.49 -11.83 6.49
N LEU A 21 21.19 -11.66 5.37
CA LEU A 21 21.42 -12.74 4.39
C LEU A 21 22.28 -13.89 4.95
N TRP A 22 23.09 -13.63 5.99
CA TRP A 22 24.01 -14.61 6.55
C TRP A 22 23.48 -15.27 7.84
N LYS A 23 22.79 -14.51 8.70
CA LYS A 23 22.07 -14.94 9.91
C LYS A 23 21.39 -13.73 10.56
N ASP A 24 20.47 -13.96 11.50
CA ASP A 24 19.95 -12.95 12.43
C ASP A 24 21.10 -12.35 13.29
N SER A 25 21.83 -11.38 12.73
CA SER A 25 22.94 -10.73 13.42
C SER A 25 22.43 -9.61 14.33
N LEU A 26 23.20 -9.27 15.36
CA LEU A 26 22.90 -8.14 16.24
C LEU A 26 22.73 -6.83 15.45
N ALA A 27 23.53 -6.64 14.40
CA ALA A 27 23.48 -5.48 13.52
C ALA A 27 22.13 -5.36 12.79
N TYR A 28 21.60 -6.48 12.28
CA TYR A 28 20.28 -6.50 11.64
C TYR A 28 19.17 -6.12 12.62
N ARG A 29 19.18 -6.71 13.83
CA ARG A 29 18.18 -6.41 14.87
C ARG A 29 18.21 -4.95 15.33
N MET A 30 19.40 -4.36 15.44
CA MET A 30 19.55 -2.94 15.74
C MET A 30 18.98 -2.06 14.63
N ALA A 31 19.34 -2.33 13.37
CA ALA A 31 18.82 -1.59 12.22
C ALA A 31 17.29 -1.68 12.13
N GLN A 32 16.73 -2.88 12.33
CA GLN A 32 15.29 -3.11 12.35
C GLN A 32 14.60 -2.32 13.48
N ASN A 33 15.12 -2.35 14.70
CA ASN A 33 14.54 -1.61 15.82
C ASN A 33 14.63 -0.10 15.64
N ILE A 34 15.73 0.41 15.09
CA ILE A 34 15.88 1.84 14.75
C ILE A 34 14.85 2.23 13.70
N PHE A 35 14.71 1.44 12.64
CA PHE A 35 13.74 1.71 11.57
C PHE A 35 12.30 1.69 12.09
N LEU A 36 11.93 0.66 12.87
CA LEU A 36 10.61 0.56 13.49
C LEU A 36 10.36 1.69 14.48
N GLY A 37 11.37 2.08 15.27
CA GLY A 37 11.29 3.19 16.23
C GLY A 37 11.06 4.55 15.54
N ILE A 38 11.81 4.84 14.47
CA ILE A 38 11.63 6.05 13.66
C ILE A 38 10.24 6.05 13.01
N GLY A 39 9.81 4.92 12.44
CA GLY A 39 8.49 4.79 11.84
C GLY A 39 7.36 5.01 12.84
N ALA A 40 7.45 4.40 14.03
CA ALA A 40 6.48 4.59 15.10
C ALA A 40 6.48 6.03 15.63
N GLY A 41 7.65 6.64 15.83
CA GLY A 41 7.78 8.02 16.28
C GLY A 41 7.24 9.03 15.27
N HIS A 42 7.55 8.86 13.99
CA HIS A 42 7.01 9.69 12.92
C HIS A 42 5.49 9.52 12.79
N GLY A 43 4.99 8.29 12.88
CA GLY A 43 3.55 8.01 12.89
C GLY A 43 2.84 8.70 14.05
N LEU A 44 3.41 8.64 15.26
CA LEU A 44 2.89 9.36 16.43
C LEU A 44 2.91 10.88 16.23
N ALA A 45 3.97 11.44 15.64
CA ALA A 45 4.08 12.87 15.37
C ALA A 45 3.01 13.33 14.37
N ILE A 46 2.77 12.57 13.30
CA ILE A 46 1.69 12.85 12.34
C ILE A 46 0.33 12.74 13.02
N ALA A 47 0.08 11.69 13.80
CA ALA A 47 -1.18 11.51 14.51
C ALA A 47 -1.44 12.68 15.47
N PHE A 48 -0.43 13.09 16.25
CA PHE A 48 -0.53 14.23 17.15
C PHE A 48 -0.79 15.54 16.40
N ARG A 49 -0.08 15.79 15.28
CA ARG A 49 -0.31 16.98 14.45
C ARG A 49 -1.71 16.99 13.85
N SER A 50 -2.19 15.83 13.41
CA SER A 50 -3.55 15.66 12.87
C SER A 50 -4.61 15.92 13.92
N LEU A 51 -4.45 15.38 15.14
CA LEU A 51 -5.32 15.65 16.29
C LEU A 51 -5.31 17.15 16.65
N ARG A 52 -4.14 17.77 16.72
CA ARG A 52 -4.00 19.20 17.04
C ARG A 52 -4.72 20.08 16.02
N ASN A 53 -4.50 19.82 14.74
CA ASN A 53 -5.04 20.66 13.67
C ASN A 53 -6.52 20.39 13.41
N SER A 54 -6.99 19.14 13.59
CA SER A 54 -8.36 18.74 13.25
C SER A 54 -9.34 18.83 14.42
N LEU A 55 -8.86 18.79 15.68
CA LEU A 55 -9.71 18.85 16.86
C LEU A 55 -9.43 20.09 17.69
N PHE A 56 -8.20 20.29 18.14
CA PHE A 56 -7.90 21.36 19.10
C PHE A 56 -8.03 22.75 18.49
N TYR A 57 -7.49 22.99 17.30
CA TYR A 57 -7.55 24.30 16.64
C TYR A 57 -8.99 24.77 16.34
N PRO A 58 -9.86 23.99 15.67
CA PRO A 58 -11.23 24.42 15.39
C PRO A 58 -12.15 24.47 16.62
N LEU A 59 -11.86 23.70 17.67
CA LEU A 59 -12.67 23.70 18.90
C LEU A 59 -12.44 24.99 19.72
N PHE A 60 -11.20 25.48 19.79
CA PHE A 60 -10.87 26.69 20.55
C PHE A 60 -11.04 27.98 19.76
N TYR A 61 -10.82 27.98 18.44
CA TYR A 61 -10.88 29.21 17.62
C TYR A 61 -12.22 29.41 16.88
N GLU A 62 -12.88 28.35 16.40
CA GLU A 62 -14.11 28.47 15.58
C GLU A 62 -15.40 28.17 16.36
N LYS A 63 -15.32 27.73 17.63
CA LYS A 63 -16.46 27.37 18.50
C LYS A 63 -17.48 26.42 17.84
N ARG A 64 -17.03 25.53 16.96
CA ARG A 64 -17.89 24.50 16.34
C ARG A 64 -18.17 23.36 17.32
N LEU A 65 -19.29 23.48 18.06
CA LEU A 65 -19.75 22.49 19.05
C LEU A 65 -19.96 21.07 18.47
N THR A 66 -20.08 20.92 17.15
CA THR A 66 -20.17 19.61 16.46
C THR A 66 -18.92 18.74 16.67
N LEU A 67 -17.77 19.33 17.03
CA LEU A 67 -16.51 18.61 17.28
C LEU A 67 -16.41 17.98 18.69
N ILE A 68 -17.45 18.13 19.53
CA ILE A 68 -17.51 17.50 20.85
C ILE A 68 -17.60 15.97 20.73
N ILE A 69 -18.32 15.45 19.72
CA ILE A 69 -18.46 14.01 19.48
C ILE A 69 -17.10 13.33 19.21
N PRO A 70 -16.27 13.81 18.27
CA PRO A 70 -14.95 13.22 18.07
C PRO A 70 -13.98 13.47 19.24
N LEU A 71 -14.13 14.54 20.02
CA LEU A 71 -13.37 14.73 21.26
C LEU A 71 -13.68 13.63 22.29
N ILE A 72 -14.97 13.31 22.47
CA ILE A 72 -15.42 12.23 23.38
C ILE A 72 -14.85 10.89 22.91
N LEU A 73 -14.83 10.61 21.60
CA LEU A 73 -14.22 9.40 21.05
C LEU A 73 -12.70 9.34 21.32
N VAL A 74 -11.98 10.46 21.13
CA VAL A 74 -10.55 10.52 21.46
C VAL A 74 -10.27 10.31 22.95
N VAL A 75 -11.11 10.84 23.84
CA VAL A 75 -10.99 10.60 25.29
C VAL A 75 -11.30 9.13 25.63
N LEU A 76 -12.31 8.54 24.98
CA LEU A 76 -12.64 7.11 25.11
C LEU A 76 -11.48 6.21 24.68
N LEU A 77 -10.64 6.61 23.72
CA LEU A 77 -9.44 5.86 23.35
C LEU A 77 -8.45 5.71 24.52
N TYR A 78 -8.31 6.71 25.39
CA TYR A 78 -7.42 6.63 26.56
C TYR A 78 -7.89 5.61 27.61
N THR A 79 -9.19 5.27 27.63
CA THR A 79 -9.71 4.22 28.51
C THR A 79 -9.16 2.82 28.18
N LYS A 80 -8.53 2.65 27.01
CA LYS A 80 -7.80 1.42 26.64
C LYS A 80 -6.65 1.08 27.59
N LEU A 81 -6.06 2.08 28.25
CA LEU A 81 -4.97 1.87 29.21
C LEU A 81 -5.45 1.23 30.51
N ILE A 82 -6.77 1.22 30.77
CA ILE A 82 -7.37 0.67 31.97
C ILE A 82 -8.12 -0.62 31.57
N PRO A 83 -7.63 -1.82 31.95
CA PRO A 83 -8.20 -3.09 31.50
C PRO A 83 -9.68 -3.29 31.91
N LYS A 84 -10.16 -2.57 32.93
CA LYS A 84 -11.57 -2.60 33.38
C LYS A 84 -12.54 -1.81 32.49
N LEU A 85 -12.07 -0.86 31.68
CA LEU A 85 -12.90 0.04 30.85
C LEU A 85 -12.66 -0.15 29.35
N GLU A 86 -11.91 -1.19 28.95
CA GLU A 86 -11.53 -1.45 27.56
C GLU A 86 -12.72 -1.53 26.59
N TYR A 87 -13.89 -1.99 27.05
CA TYR A 87 -15.11 -2.08 26.24
C TYR A 87 -15.54 -0.72 25.64
N LEU A 88 -15.34 0.37 26.37
CA LEU A 88 -15.66 1.73 25.90
C LEU A 88 -14.73 2.18 24.76
N SER A 89 -13.48 1.69 24.74
CA SER A 89 -12.53 1.94 23.64
C SER A 89 -12.98 1.28 22.33
N ARG A 90 -13.75 0.17 22.38
CA ARG A 90 -14.26 -0.53 21.18
C ARG A 90 -15.20 0.35 20.36
N ILE A 91 -16.03 1.16 21.01
CA ILE A 91 -16.92 2.13 20.35
C ILE A 91 -16.10 3.19 19.62
N SER A 92 -15.02 3.69 20.25
CA SER A 92 -14.14 4.64 19.61
C SER A 92 -13.35 4.04 18.45
N LEU A 93 -12.98 2.76 18.49
CA LEU A 93 -12.29 2.09 17.39
C LEU A 93 -13.23 1.75 16.24
N ALA A 94 -14.50 1.44 16.52
CA ALA A 94 -15.51 1.15 15.51
C ALA A 94 -15.76 2.35 14.59
N PHE A 95 -15.63 3.58 15.08
CA PHE A 95 -15.90 4.78 14.30
C PHE A 95 -14.88 5.01 13.15
N PRO A 96 -13.55 5.04 13.36
CA PRO A 96 -12.57 5.07 12.29
C PRO A 96 -12.66 3.87 11.33
N ILE A 97 -12.97 2.67 11.84
CA ILE A 97 -13.12 1.47 11.01
C ILE A 97 -14.34 1.61 10.08
N GLY A 98 -15.47 2.09 10.61
CA GLY A 98 -16.67 2.36 9.81
C GLY A 98 -16.47 3.45 8.78
N LEU A 99 -15.81 4.56 9.15
CA LEU A 99 -15.41 5.61 8.20
C LEU A 99 -14.47 5.08 7.12
N GLY A 100 -13.46 4.30 7.51
CA GLY A 100 -12.50 3.69 6.59
C GLY A 100 -13.19 2.75 5.61
N ALA A 101 -14.08 1.88 6.09
CA ALA A 101 -14.87 0.98 5.25
C ALA A 101 -15.77 1.77 4.28
N GLY A 102 -16.42 2.84 4.73
CA GLY A 102 -17.23 3.70 3.87
C GLY A 102 -16.42 4.42 2.79
N ILE A 103 -15.24 4.94 3.14
CA ILE A 103 -14.32 5.59 2.19
C ILE A 103 -13.82 4.57 1.17
N ILE A 104 -13.39 3.39 1.60
CA ILE A 104 -12.92 2.33 0.71
C ILE A 104 -14.04 1.92 -0.24
N LEU A 105 -15.25 1.69 0.26
CA LEU A 105 -16.40 1.33 -0.58
C LEU A 105 -16.64 2.38 -1.68
N ARG A 106 -16.69 3.67 -1.31
CA ARG A 106 -16.87 4.76 -2.28
C ARG A 106 -15.70 4.88 -3.25
N SER A 107 -14.48 4.72 -2.75
CA SER A 107 -13.24 4.82 -3.52
C SER A 107 -13.10 3.67 -4.52
N THR A 108 -13.44 2.44 -4.13
CA THR A 108 -13.45 1.30 -5.04
C THR A 108 -14.48 1.48 -6.13
N ILE A 109 -15.71 1.93 -5.82
CA ILE A 109 -16.72 2.15 -6.85
C ILE A 109 -16.30 3.27 -7.81
N SER A 110 -15.95 4.44 -7.26
CA SER A 110 -15.70 5.65 -8.05
C SER A 110 -14.33 5.64 -8.74
N GLY A 111 -13.33 5.09 -8.08
CA GLY A 111 -11.93 5.10 -8.52
C GLY A 111 -11.44 3.79 -9.14
N GLN A 112 -12.15 2.68 -8.97
CA GLN A 112 -11.73 1.37 -9.51
C GLN A 112 -12.81 0.61 -10.30
N LEU A 113 -14.10 0.91 -10.17
CA LEU A 113 -15.11 0.22 -10.99
C LEU A 113 -15.41 1.04 -12.24
N PHE A 114 -15.76 2.32 -12.08
CA PHE A 114 -16.07 3.17 -13.24
C PHE A 114 -14.89 3.34 -14.21
N PRO A 115 -13.66 3.65 -13.77
CA PRO A 115 -12.54 3.81 -14.69
C PRO A 115 -12.21 2.51 -15.44
N GLN A 116 -12.38 1.36 -14.79
CA GLN A 116 -12.14 0.04 -15.39
C GLN A 116 -13.18 -0.28 -16.47
N VAL A 117 -14.45 0.07 -16.25
CA VAL A 117 -15.49 -0.06 -17.28
C VAL A 117 -15.24 0.94 -18.42
N ALA A 118 -14.85 2.18 -18.13
CA ALA A 118 -14.51 3.15 -19.17
C ALA A 118 -13.28 2.70 -19.99
N ALA A 119 -12.28 2.09 -19.35
CA ALA A 119 -11.07 1.58 -19.98
C ALA A 119 -11.31 0.39 -20.93
N THR A 120 -12.49 -0.25 -20.87
CA THR A 120 -12.88 -1.32 -21.80
C THR A 120 -13.76 -0.82 -22.95
N LEU A 121 -14.17 0.46 -22.94
CA LEU A 121 -14.95 1.10 -24.01
C LEU A 121 -14.03 1.83 -25.01
N LEU A 122 -12.95 1.17 -25.45
CA LEU A 122 -11.98 1.74 -26.38
C LEU A 122 -12.45 1.62 -27.83
N PRO A 123 -12.15 2.62 -28.70
CA PRO A 123 -12.49 2.54 -30.13
C PRO A 123 -11.69 1.43 -30.83
N LEU A 124 -12.34 0.65 -31.68
CA LEU A 124 -11.78 -0.55 -32.34
C LEU A 124 -10.86 -0.24 -33.54
N ASN A 125 -10.12 0.86 -33.48
CA ASN A 125 -9.29 1.34 -34.59
C ASN A 125 -7.84 0.84 -34.51
N SER A 126 -7.42 0.31 -33.35
CA SER A 126 -6.06 -0.19 -33.11
C SER A 126 -6.09 -1.64 -32.66
N ILE A 127 -5.10 -2.41 -33.11
CA ILE A 127 -4.88 -3.81 -32.71
C ILE A 127 -4.82 -3.93 -31.18
N ASN A 128 -4.19 -2.97 -30.50
CA ASN A 128 -4.11 -2.98 -29.04
C ASN A 128 -5.48 -2.82 -28.37
N ASN A 129 -6.32 -1.92 -28.89
CA ASN A 129 -7.66 -1.71 -28.36
C ASN A 129 -8.55 -2.93 -28.59
N ILE A 130 -8.43 -3.60 -29.74
CA ILE A 130 -9.16 -4.83 -30.04
C ILE A 130 -8.75 -5.93 -29.05
N ILE A 131 -7.46 -6.10 -28.77
CA ILE A 131 -6.96 -7.09 -27.80
C ILE A 131 -7.51 -6.81 -26.39
N ILE A 132 -7.54 -5.54 -25.96
CA ILE A 132 -8.08 -5.16 -24.65
C ILE A 132 -9.57 -5.46 -24.57
N VAL A 133 -10.36 -5.05 -25.56
CA VAL A 133 -11.81 -5.24 -25.56
C VAL A 133 -12.15 -6.74 -25.59
N VAL A 134 -11.63 -7.46 -26.58
CA VAL A 134 -11.89 -8.90 -26.76
C VAL A 134 -11.33 -9.72 -25.59
N GLY A 135 -10.13 -9.39 -25.14
CA GLY A 135 -9.50 -10.05 -24.00
C GLY A 135 -10.32 -9.88 -22.73
N THR A 136 -10.83 -8.68 -22.45
CA THR A 136 -11.71 -8.43 -21.31
C THR A 136 -12.97 -9.29 -21.39
N PHE A 137 -13.64 -9.34 -22.54
CA PHE A 137 -14.82 -10.20 -22.72
C PHE A 137 -14.52 -11.69 -22.50
N CYS A 138 -13.41 -12.20 -23.05
CA CYS A 138 -13.00 -13.59 -22.88
C CYS A 138 -12.69 -13.93 -21.41
N VAL A 139 -12.01 -13.04 -20.69
CA VAL A 139 -11.66 -13.22 -19.28
C VAL A 139 -12.90 -13.14 -18.39
N THR A 140 -13.77 -12.15 -18.59
CA THR A 140 -15.04 -12.06 -17.85
C THR A 140 -15.90 -13.30 -18.09
N TYR A 141 -15.96 -13.81 -19.33
CA TYR A 141 -16.67 -15.04 -19.63
C TYR A 141 -16.09 -16.27 -18.90
N TYR A 142 -14.76 -16.37 -18.81
CA TYR A 142 -14.09 -17.44 -18.04
C TYR A 142 -14.43 -17.38 -16.54
N PHE A 143 -14.44 -16.19 -15.94
CA PHE A 143 -14.75 -16.01 -14.50
C PHE A 143 -16.25 -16.08 -14.17
N LEU A 144 -17.13 -15.98 -15.16
CA LEU A 144 -18.57 -16.16 -14.96
C LEU A 144 -18.90 -17.63 -14.69
N PHE A 145 -18.67 -18.07 -13.45
CA PHE A 145 -18.95 -19.42 -12.97
C PHE A 145 -20.43 -19.82 -13.09
N THR A 146 -21.33 -18.85 -13.28
CA THR A 146 -22.77 -19.05 -13.51
C THR A 146 -23.09 -19.68 -14.87
N ILE A 147 -22.25 -19.46 -15.90
CA ILE A 147 -22.47 -19.98 -17.25
C ILE A 147 -21.52 -21.16 -17.47
N LYS A 148 -22.03 -22.40 -17.42
CA LYS A 148 -21.21 -23.57 -17.76
C LYS A 148 -20.85 -23.52 -19.25
N PRO A 149 -19.55 -23.50 -19.63
CA PRO A 149 -19.16 -23.43 -21.03
C PRO A 149 -19.64 -24.67 -21.79
N ARG A 150 -20.49 -24.48 -22.81
CA ARG A 150 -20.88 -25.51 -23.78
C ARG A 150 -19.75 -25.75 -24.79
N ARG A 151 -19.80 -26.87 -25.52
CA ARG A 151 -18.80 -27.32 -26.52
C ARG A 151 -18.34 -26.20 -27.49
N ASN A 152 -19.24 -25.32 -27.94
CA ASN A 152 -18.92 -24.24 -28.87
C ASN A 152 -18.32 -22.97 -28.19
N THR A 153 -18.52 -22.79 -26.89
CA THR A 153 -18.03 -21.61 -26.13
C THR A 153 -16.76 -21.90 -25.33
N GLN A 154 -16.32 -23.17 -25.30
CA GLN A 154 -15.08 -23.60 -24.67
C GLN A 154 -13.80 -22.93 -25.22
N PRO A 155 -13.64 -22.65 -26.53
CA PRO A 155 -12.42 -22.01 -27.03
C PRO A 155 -12.28 -20.56 -26.54
N ILE A 156 -13.38 -19.82 -26.40
CA ILE A 156 -13.40 -18.44 -25.89
C ILE A 156 -12.87 -18.40 -24.45
N SER A 157 -13.32 -19.35 -23.63
CA SER A 157 -12.84 -19.51 -22.25
C SER A 157 -11.36 -19.88 -22.20
N LYS A 158 -10.85 -20.75 -23.08
CA LYS A 158 -9.43 -21.10 -23.14
C LYS A 158 -8.55 -19.91 -23.50
N ILE A 159 -8.97 -19.07 -24.45
CA ILE A 159 -8.27 -17.82 -24.79
C ILE A 159 -8.18 -16.90 -23.57
N GLY A 160 -9.26 -16.78 -22.80
CA GLY A 160 -9.27 -16.05 -21.53
C GLY A 160 -8.22 -16.58 -20.55
N ILE A 161 -8.11 -17.90 -20.38
CA ILE A 161 -7.12 -18.54 -19.50
C ILE A 161 -5.69 -18.19 -19.94
N TYR A 162 -5.38 -18.30 -21.24
CA TYR A 162 -4.05 -17.96 -21.74
C TYR A 162 -3.71 -16.48 -21.54
N LEU A 163 -4.65 -15.57 -21.79
CA LEU A 163 -4.47 -14.15 -21.51
C LEU A 163 -4.24 -13.88 -20.01
N MET A 164 -4.95 -14.58 -19.13
CA MET A 164 -4.72 -14.49 -17.67
C MET A 164 -3.34 -14.99 -17.27
N MET A 165 -2.87 -16.10 -17.84
CA MET A 165 -1.53 -16.62 -17.58
C MET A 165 -0.44 -15.61 -17.99
N VAL A 166 -0.59 -14.96 -19.14
CA VAL A 166 0.36 -13.94 -19.62
C VAL A 166 0.32 -12.70 -18.73
N THR A 167 -0.86 -12.17 -18.40
CA THR A 167 -0.99 -10.96 -17.59
C THR A 167 -0.51 -11.16 -16.16
N PHE A 168 -0.80 -12.30 -15.54
CA PHE A 168 -0.23 -12.64 -14.23
C PHE A 168 1.28 -12.85 -14.29
N GLY A 169 1.79 -13.49 -15.35
CA GLY A 169 3.23 -13.62 -15.57
C GLY A 169 3.93 -12.26 -15.66
N LEU A 170 3.35 -11.32 -16.40
CA LEU A 170 3.85 -9.95 -16.49
C LEU A 170 3.78 -9.22 -15.15
N SER A 171 2.67 -9.32 -14.43
CA SER A 171 2.52 -8.70 -13.11
C SER A 171 3.55 -9.24 -12.11
N PHE A 172 3.82 -10.54 -12.14
CA PHE A 172 4.86 -11.15 -11.32
C PHE A 172 6.25 -10.68 -11.73
N ALA A 173 6.55 -10.66 -13.03
CA ALA A 173 7.83 -10.17 -13.56
C ALA A 173 8.09 -8.71 -13.15
N THR A 174 7.07 -7.84 -13.23
CA THR A 174 7.20 -6.44 -12.78
C THR A 174 7.46 -6.33 -11.28
N SER A 175 6.85 -7.19 -10.47
CA SER A 175 7.08 -7.22 -9.02
C SER A 175 8.50 -7.68 -8.69
N VAL A 176 8.98 -8.75 -9.33
CA VAL A 176 10.36 -9.23 -9.17
C VAL A 176 11.36 -8.17 -9.64
N ALA A 177 11.12 -7.54 -10.79
CA ALA A 177 11.98 -6.47 -11.30
C ALA A 177 12.03 -5.28 -10.34
N ALA A 178 10.90 -4.87 -9.75
CA ALA A 178 10.85 -3.78 -8.77
C ALA A 178 11.65 -4.13 -7.51
N ASN A 179 11.51 -5.34 -6.97
CA ASN A 179 12.26 -5.77 -5.80
C ASN A 179 13.78 -5.84 -6.07
N THR A 180 14.18 -6.38 -7.23
CA THR A 180 15.58 -6.41 -7.65
C THR A 180 16.14 -5.00 -7.88
N ALA A 181 15.35 -4.08 -8.43
CA ALA A 181 15.76 -2.69 -8.63
C ALA A 181 16.01 -1.96 -7.30
N ILE A 182 15.19 -2.23 -6.27
CA ILE A 182 15.42 -1.71 -4.91
C ILE A 182 16.75 -2.23 -4.37
N TYR A 183 17.03 -3.52 -4.52
CA TYR A 183 18.31 -4.13 -4.10
C TYR A 183 19.50 -3.50 -4.84
N LEU A 184 19.37 -3.31 -6.15
CA LEU A 184 20.39 -2.65 -6.97
C LEU A 184 20.64 -1.21 -6.52
N GLY A 185 19.59 -0.47 -6.16
CA GLY A 185 19.71 0.89 -5.63
C GLY A 185 20.56 0.94 -4.36
N PHE A 186 20.40 -0.02 -3.45
CA PHE A 186 21.26 -0.14 -2.27
C PHE A 186 22.72 -0.47 -2.62
N LEU A 187 22.95 -1.38 -3.56
CA LEU A 187 24.30 -1.70 -4.03
C LEU A 187 24.97 -0.48 -4.70
N GLN A 188 24.23 0.26 -5.52
CA GLN A 188 24.73 1.48 -6.16
C GLN A 188 25.06 2.56 -5.12
N ASN A 189 24.28 2.67 -4.05
CA ASN A 189 24.59 3.58 -2.95
C ASN A 189 25.88 3.18 -2.21
N ILE A 190 26.10 1.88 -1.98
CA ILE A 190 27.30 1.40 -1.29
C ILE A 190 28.54 1.50 -2.19
N PHE A 191 28.48 0.93 -3.40
CA PHE A 191 29.65 0.83 -4.29
C PHE A 191 29.90 2.09 -5.11
N GLY A 192 28.85 2.84 -5.45
CA GLY A 192 28.93 4.05 -6.25
C GLY A 192 29.10 5.31 -5.41
N THR A 193 28.06 5.75 -4.71
CA THR A 193 28.10 7.03 -3.98
C THR A 193 29.01 7.00 -2.75
N TRP A 194 29.05 5.89 -2.01
CA TRP A 194 29.87 5.78 -0.80
C TRP A 194 31.34 5.44 -1.11
N LEU A 195 31.62 4.32 -1.77
CA LEU A 195 32.99 3.89 -2.11
C LEU A 195 33.58 4.60 -3.34
N GLY A 196 32.76 4.97 -4.33
CA GLY A 196 33.24 5.62 -5.57
C GLY A 196 33.89 4.66 -6.57
N ILE A 197 33.66 3.36 -6.44
CA ILE A 197 34.27 2.31 -7.29
C ILE A 197 33.52 2.17 -8.62
N ILE A 198 32.22 2.47 -8.62
CA ILE A 198 31.34 2.38 -9.78
C ILE A 198 30.75 3.77 -10.03
N LYS A 199 30.96 4.32 -11.23
CA LYS A 199 30.29 5.57 -11.66
C LYS A 199 28.88 5.28 -12.14
#